data_AF-F3KD96-F1
#
_entry.id   AF-F3KD96-F1
#
_cell.length_a   1.000
_cell.length_b   1.000
_cell.length_c   1.000
_cell.angle_alpha   90.00
_cell.angle_beta   90.00
_cell.angle_gamma   90.00
#
_symmetry.space_group_name_H-M   'P 1'
#
loop_
_entity.id
_entity.type
_entity.pdbx_description
1 polymer ?
#
loop_
_entity_poly.entity_id
_entity_poly.type
_entity_poly.pdbx_seq_one_letter_code
_entity_poly.pdbx_strand_id
1 'polypeptide(L)'
;MTWEEYLKHMKSWDQVTIDPKSFLKLEHVTPVTPKEYLAFADRDLLNTDARGLVNALSNAKRAINCQITSLLTVLGLQNSGDLQTKLQRFEEIGILASRVSKKITRLERLLDNQFSKPSLEDTEDAIDIATLFVEATDKIFQEYMDAWWVTKKGCAKRSGAHRYKEGNKTFILNNGLPQTAYSDGLYIQYDHESGDYGVWGYLEDQEVFEAEVRCGSSLDIELIKCSVLTPYNASDSELKKLADKFVNDIDDKQGLLPAGTSNQE
;
A
#
# COMPACT_ATOMS: atom_id res chain seq x y z
N MET A 1 -17.11 12.69 -20.10
CA MET A 1 -17.66 13.06 -18.77
C MET A 1 -16.49 13.52 -17.92
N THR A 2 -16.65 14.49 -17.02
CA THR A 2 -15.55 14.84 -16.09
C THR A 2 -15.48 13.85 -14.93
N TRP A 3 -14.35 13.82 -14.21
CA TRP A 3 -14.19 13.03 -12.98
C TRP A 3 -15.28 13.35 -11.95
N GLU A 4 -15.57 14.64 -11.73
CA GLU A 4 -16.55 15.08 -10.74
C GLU A 4 -17.97 14.68 -11.11
N GLU A 5 -18.30 14.72 -12.41
CA GLU A 5 -19.57 14.21 -12.93
C GLU A 5 -19.68 12.69 -12.73
N TYR A 6 -18.59 11.96 -12.97
CA TYR A 6 -18.55 10.52 -12.78
C TYR A 6 -18.66 10.12 -11.29
N LEU A 7 -17.95 10.79 -10.40
CA LEU A 7 -18.03 10.53 -8.95
C LEU A 7 -19.45 10.74 -8.40
N LYS A 8 -20.18 11.75 -8.90
CA LYS A 8 -21.59 11.94 -8.56
C LYS A 8 -22.44 10.74 -8.99
N HIS A 9 -22.18 10.20 -10.18
CA HIS A 9 -22.85 8.99 -10.64
C HIS A 9 -22.51 7.78 -9.77
N MET A 10 -21.23 7.52 -9.50
CA MET A 10 -20.79 6.41 -8.66
C MET A 10 -21.39 6.45 -7.25
N LYS A 11 -21.51 7.64 -6.65
CA LYS A 11 -22.14 7.81 -5.33
C LYS A 11 -23.65 7.64 -5.31
N SER A 12 -24.31 7.63 -6.47
CA SER A 12 -25.73 7.28 -6.56
C SER A 12 -25.98 5.77 -6.47
N TRP A 13 -24.92 4.94 -6.48
CA TRP A 13 -25.06 3.49 -6.41
C TRP A 13 -25.42 3.04 -4.99
N ASP A 14 -26.51 2.28 -4.85
CA ASP A 14 -27.02 1.80 -3.55
C ASP A 14 -26.00 0.94 -2.78
N GLN A 15 -25.18 0.17 -3.51
CA GLN A 15 -24.14 -0.70 -2.96
C GLN A 15 -22.95 -0.76 -3.90
N VAL A 16 -21.77 -0.44 -3.39
CA VAL A 16 -20.50 -0.54 -4.11
C VAL A 16 -19.65 -1.71 -3.60
N THR A 17 -18.74 -2.18 -4.43
CA THR A 17 -17.79 -3.23 -4.08
C THR A 17 -16.49 -3.06 -4.86
N ILE A 18 -15.39 -3.57 -4.30
CA ILE A 18 -14.12 -3.72 -4.99
C ILE A 18 -14.03 -5.15 -5.52
N ASP A 19 -13.61 -5.30 -6.78
CA ASP A 19 -13.30 -6.60 -7.38
C ASP A 19 -11.85 -6.62 -7.83
N PRO A 20 -10.93 -7.19 -7.02
CA PRO A 20 -9.52 -7.31 -7.38
C PRO A 20 -9.35 -8.08 -8.69
N LYS A 21 -8.38 -7.68 -9.50
CA LYS A 21 -8.08 -8.29 -10.81
C LYS A 21 -6.69 -8.89 -10.84
N SER A 22 -5.73 -8.23 -10.22
CA SER A 22 -4.36 -8.71 -10.10
C SER A 22 -3.72 -8.27 -8.78
N PHE A 23 -2.71 -9.02 -8.41
CA PHE A 23 -1.78 -8.68 -7.35
C PHE A 23 -0.38 -8.92 -7.90
N LEU A 24 0.56 -8.05 -7.54
CA LEU A 24 1.98 -8.30 -7.76
C LEU A 24 2.75 -8.44 -6.47
N LYS A 25 3.94 -8.99 -6.65
CA LYS A 25 5.01 -8.93 -5.69
C LYS A 25 5.87 -7.70 -5.97
N LEU A 26 5.95 -6.78 -5.02
CA LEU A 26 6.87 -5.65 -5.08
C LEU A 26 8.26 -6.12 -4.67
N GLU A 27 9.29 -5.62 -5.35
CA GLU A 27 10.68 -5.96 -5.05
C GLU A 27 11.50 -4.70 -4.79
N HIS A 28 12.21 -4.70 -3.66
CA HIS A 28 13.27 -3.75 -3.40
C HIS A 28 14.52 -4.50 -2.95
N VAL A 29 15.60 -4.30 -3.69
CA VAL A 29 16.88 -4.95 -3.40
C VAL A 29 17.74 -3.99 -2.61
N THR A 30 18.09 -4.38 -1.39
CA THR A 30 19.12 -3.73 -0.59
C THR A 30 20.31 -4.68 -0.40
N PRO A 31 21.55 -4.19 -0.28
CA PRO A 31 22.71 -5.05 -0.03
C PRO A 31 22.63 -5.85 1.28
N VAL A 32 21.90 -5.31 2.26
CA VAL A 32 21.54 -5.97 3.51
C VAL A 32 20.06 -5.72 3.74
N THR A 33 19.29 -6.78 3.85
CA THR A 33 17.83 -6.75 4.02
C THR A 33 17.43 -6.43 5.46
N PRO A 34 16.19 -5.97 5.69
CA PRO A 34 15.65 -5.79 7.04
C PRO A 34 15.75 -7.06 7.89
N LYS A 35 15.45 -8.23 7.33
CA LYS A 35 15.53 -9.52 8.02
C LYS A 35 16.97 -9.92 8.35
N GLU A 36 17.94 -9.59 7.50
CA GLU A 36 19.36 -9.79 7.82
C GLU A 36 19.82 -8.89 8.97
N TYR A 37 19.38 -7.63 9.03
CA TYR A 37 19.65 -6.76 10.18
C TYR A 37 19.05 -7.33 11.48
N LEU A 38 17.84 -7.89 11.45
CA LEU A 38 17.27 -8.59 12.61
C LEU A 38 18.14 -9.78 13.03
N ALA A 39 18.57 -10.61 12.07
CA ALA A 39 19.46 -11.73 12.35
C ALA A 39 20.85 -11.28 12.87
N PHE A 40 21.30 -10.06 12.56
CA PHE A 40 22.49 -9.47 13.19
C PHE A 40 22.19 -9.07 14.62
N ALA A 41 21.04 -8.44 14.85
CA ALA A 41 20.61 -8.01 16.17
C ALA A 41 20.49 -9.17 17.16
N ASP A 42 19.86 -10.27 16.76
CA ASP A 42 19.72 -11.48 17.57
C ASP A 42 21.09 -12.07 17.96
N ARG A 43 22.02 -12.13 16.99
CA ARG A 43 23.38 -12.64 17.24
C ARG A 43 24.18 -11.74 18.17
N ASP A 44 24.03 -10.43 18.03
CA ASP A 44 24.68 -9.47 18.92
C ASP A 44 24.11 -9.53 20.34
N LEU A 45 22.80 -9.78 20.50
CA LEU A 45 22.11 -9.91 21.79
C LEU A 45 22.64 -11.08 22.62
N LEU A 46 23.09 -12.17 21.98
CA LEU A 46 23.74 -13.30 22.67
C LEU A 46 24.98 -12.86 23.47
N ASN A 47 25.61 -11.76 23.07
CA ASN A 47 26.70 -11.13 23.82
C ASN A 47 26.12 -10.04 24.72
N THR A 48 25.72 -10.38 25.94
CA THR A 48 25.06 -9.45 26.87
C THR A 48 26.01 -8.40 27.48
N ASP A 49 27.20 -8.21 26.91
CA ASP A 49 28.12 -7.14 27.29
C ASP A 49 27.69 -5.80 26.67
N ALA A 50 28.37 -4.71 27.04
CA ALA A 50 28.01 -3.40 26.53
C ALA A 50 28.10 -3.30 24.99
N ARG A 51 29.01 -4.05 24.36
CA ARG A 51 29.21 -4.02 22.91
C ARG A 51 28.07 -4.74 22.20
N GLY A 52 27.71 -5.94 22.65
CA GLY A 52 26.62 -6.70 22.04
C GLY A 52 25.28 -6.01 22.18
N LEU A 53 24.97 -5.44 23.36
CA LEU A 53 23.73 -4.66 23.54
C LEU A 53 23.66 -3.43 22.63
N VAL A 54 24.77 -2.67 22.50
CA VAL A 54 24.83 -1.51 21.59
C VAL A 54 24.66 -1.95 20.13
N ASN A 55 25.33 -3.02 19.71
CA ASN A 55 25.24 -3.52 18.34
C ASN A 55 23.84 -4.05 18.02
N ALA A 56 23.26 -4.84 18.93
CA ALA A 56 21.93 -5.41 18.81
C ALA A 56 20.88 -4.32 18.60
N LEU A 57 20.90 -3.31 19.46
CA LEU A 57 20.00 -2.16 19.36
C LEU A 57 20.21 -1.37 18.05
N SER A 58 21.46 -1.16 17.64
CA SER A 58 21.79 -0.50 16.36
C SER A 58 21.25 -1.26 15.16
N ASN A 59 21.36 -2.59 15.16
CA ASN A 59 20.88 -3.45 14.08
C ASN A 59 19.34 -3.50 14.04
N ALA A 60 18.65 -3.50 15.19
CA ALA A 60 17.20 -3.36 15.23
C ALA A 60 16.71 -2.03 14.59
N LYS A 61 17.38 -0.90 14.86
CA LYS A 61 17.08 0.39 14.20
C LYS A 61 17.32 0.34 12.70
N ARG A 62 18.43 -0.28 12.26
CA ARG A 62 18.73 -0.46 10.83
C ARG A 62 17.66 -1.30 10.13
N ALA A 63 17.15 -2.36 10.78
CA ALA A 63 16.05 -3.16 10.25
C ALA A 63 14.80 -2.30 9.99
N ILE A 64 14.35 -1.53 10.99
CA ILE A 64 13.18 -0.64 10.86
C ILE A 64 13.40 0.40 9.77
N ASN A 65 14.53 1.10 9.78
CA ASN A 65 14.83 2.15 8.80
C ASN A 65 14.93 1.60 7.38
N CYS A 66 15.56 0.44 7.23
CA CYS A 66 15.66 -0.25 5.94
C CYS A 66 14.28 -0.65 5.44
N GLN A 67 13.43 -1.22 6.28
CA GLN A 67 12.05 -1.60 5.92
C GLN A 67 11.21 -0.37 5.52
N ILE A 68 11.28 0.72 6.30
CA ILE A 68 10.59 1.99 6.01
C ILE A 68 11.02 2.53 4.66
N THR A 69 12.33 2.62 4.41
CA THR A 69 12.85 3.10 3.14
C THR A 69 12.43 2.21 1.99
N SER A 70 12.50 0.89 2.17
CA SER A 70 12.09 -0.09 1.15
C SER A 70 10.63 0.09 0.76
N LEU A 71 9.74 0.18 1.75
CA LEU A 71 8.31 0.37 1.55
C LEU A 71 8.00 1.71 0.88
N LEU A 72 8.58 2.81 1.35
CA LEU A 72 8.36 4.12 0.72
C LEU A 72 8.80 4.10 -0.75
N THR A 73 9.95 3.49 -1.04
CA THR A 73 10.46 3.38 -2.41
C THR A 73 9.54 2.55 -3.31
N VAL A 74 9.10 1.36 -2.90
CA VAL A 74 8.24 0.52 -3.77
C VAL A 74 6.82 1.05 -3.91
N LEU A 75 6.35 1.86 -2.96
CA LEU A 75 5.04 2.50 -3.02
C LEU A 75 5.06 3.84 -3.77
N GLY A 76 6.20 4.25 -4.36
CA GLY A 76 6.34 5.54 -5.03
C GLY A 76 6.23 6.74 -4.09
N LEU A 77 6.32 6.53 -2.78
CA LEU A 77 6.17 7.58 -1.78
C LEU A 77 7.49 8.29 -1.53
N GLN A 78 7.40 9.59 -1.23
CA GLN A 78 8.56 10.41 -0.88
C GLN A 78 9.34 9.77 0.28
N ASN A 79 10.65 9.57 0.09
CA ASN A 79 11.56 9.02 1.10
C ASN A 79 12.49 10.10 1.71
N SER A 80 12.02 11.35 1.73
CA SER A 80 12.70 12.50 2.34
C SER A 80 12.22 12.75 3.77
N GLY A 81 13.02 13.46 4.56
CA GLY A 81 12.68 13.86 5.93
C GLY A 81 13.17 12.88 7.01
N ASP A 82 12.84 13.21 8.26
CA ASP A 82 13.17 12.41 9.43
C ASP A 82 12.24 11.18 9.59
N LEU A 83 12.52 10.33 10.57
CA LEU A 83 11.75 9.11 10.81
C LEU A 83 10.27 9.42 11.11
N GLN A 84 9.97 10.49 11.84
CA GLN A 84 8.60 10.87 12.15
C GLN A 84 7.81 11.22 10.90
N THR A 85 8.40 12.02 10.01
CA THR A 85 7.80 12.38 8.71
C THR A 85 7.53 11.13 7.88
N LYS A 86 8.46 10.17 7.86
CA LYS A 86 8.30 8.91 7.14
C LYS A 86 7.17 8.06 7.74
N LEU A 87 7.12 7.93 9.06
CA LEU A 87 6.06 7.18 9.76
C LEU A 87 4.67 7.80 9.57
N GLN A 88 4.58 9.13 9.51
CA GLN A 88 3.32 9.82 9.23
C GLN A 88 2.74 9.39 7.88
N ARG A 89 3.57 9.21 6.85
CA ARG A 89 3.11 8.71 5.54
C ARG A 89 2.49 7.31 5.64
N PHE A 90 3.05 6.43 6.49
CA PHE A 90 2.46 5.11 6.76
C PHE A 90 1.12 5.18 7.51
N GLU A 91 0.95 6.19 8.37
CA GLU A 91 -0.33 6.45 9.03
C GLU A 91 -1.38 6.94 8.03
N GLU A 92 -0.99 7.81 7.09
CA GLU A 92 -1.87 8.35 6.04
C GLU A 92 -2.42 7.25 5.12
N ILE A 93 -1.58 6.30 4.70
CA ILE A 93 -2.00 5.12 3.92
C ILE A 93 -2.60 3.99 4.79
N GLY A 94 -2.65 4.17 6.11
CA GLY A 94 -3.33 3.25 7.03
C GLY A 94 -2.59 1.94 7.33
N ILE A 95 -1.32 1.81 6.95
CA ILE A 95 -0.47 0.64 7.28
C ILE A 95 -0.13 0.64 8.77
N LEU A 96 0.07 1.82 9.36
CA LEU A 96 0.45 1.97 10.77
C LEU A 96 -0.59 2.74 11.56
N ALA A 97 -0.81 2.31 12.80
CA ALA A 97 -1.52 3.09 13.80
C ALA A 97 -0.54 4.02 14.53
N SER A 98 -0.97 5.23 14.89
CA SER A 98 -0.15 6.22 15.62
C SER A 98 0.56 5.68 16.86
N ARG A 99 -0.04 4.71 17.57
CA ARG A 99 0.59 4.03 18.71
C ARG A 99 1.87 3.26 18.35
N VAL A 100 1.93 2.69 17.14
CA VAL A 100 3.09 1.93 16.63
C VAL A 100 4.19 2.92 16.25
N SER A 101 3.85 4.00 15.54
CA SER A 101 4.79 5.06 15.21
C SER A 101 5.46 5.64 16.46
N LYS A 102 4.67 5.93 17.50
CA LYS A 102 5.19 6.40 18.80
C LYS A 102 6.18 5.42 19.45
N LYS A 103 5.94 4.11 19.33
CA LYS A 103 6.86 3.08 19.83
C LYS A 103 8.17 3.10 19.04
N ILE A 104 8.10 3.15 17.71
CA ILE A 104 9.28 3.21 16.84
C ILE A 104 10.11 4.48 17.14
N THR A 105 9.48 5.65 17.23
CA THR A 105 10.16 6.91 17.59
C THR A 105 10.76 6.89 18.99
N ARG A 106 10.18 6.14 19.94
CA ARG A 106 10.80 5.94 21.25
C ARG A 106 12.10 5.15 21.14
N LEU A 107 12.13 4.09 20.33
CA LEU A 107 13.34 3.29 20.09
C LEU A 107 14.44 4.10 19.43
N GLU A 108 14.09 4.92 18.43
CA GLU A 108 15.05 5.80 17.79
C GLU A 108 15.73 6.73 18.81
N ARG A 109 14.94 7.33 19.70
CA ARG A 109 15.45 8.22 20.75
C ARG A 109 16.32 7.51 21.79
N LEU A 110 16.07 6.23 22.08
CA LEU A 110 16.94 5.45 22.99
C LEU A 110 18.35 5.32 22.41
N LEU A 111 18.48 5.22 21.09
CA LEU A 111 19.77 5.18 20.39
C LEU A 111 20.44 6.55 20.25
N ASP A 112 19.64 7.60 20.10
CA ASP A 112 20.14 8.97 19.98
C ASP A 112 20.58 9.55 21.34
N ASN A 113 20.24 8.89 22.45
CA ASN A 113 20.86 9.14 23.75
C ASN A 113 22.28 8.54 23.76
N GLN A 114 23.17 9.14 22.97
CA GLN A 114 24.49 8.66 22.54
C GLN A 114 25.48 8.31 23.68
N PHE A 115 25.11 8.52 24.94
CA PHE A 115 25.99 8.32 26.10
C PHE A 115 25.43 7.37 27.16
N SER A 116 24.26 6.76 26.94
CA SER A 116 23.71 5.75 27.86
C SER A 116 23.93 4.34 27.33
N LYS A 117 24.46 3.46 28.18
CA LYS A 117 24.49 2.01 27.91
C LYS A 117 23.04 1.50 27.87
N PRO A 118 22.57 0.87 26.77
CA PRO A 118 21.25 0.27 26.75
C PRO A 118 21.18 -0.91 27.74
N SER A 119 20.02 -1.10 28.35
CA SER A 119 19.76 -2.29 29.16
C SER A 119 19.48 -3.50 28.27
N LEU A 120 19.56 -4.70 28.84
CA LEU A 120 19.16 -5.93 28.13
C LEU A 120 17.68 -5.84 27.74
N GLU A 121 16.82 -5.46 28.69
CA GLU A 121 15.37 -5.32 28.50
C GLU A 121 15.03 -4.32 27.38
N ASP A 122 15.64 -3.12 27.39
CA ASP A 122 15.42 -2.13 26.32
C ASP A 122 15.86 -2.65 24.94
N THR A 123 16.90 -3.47 24.90
CA THR A 123 17.44 -4.05 23.66
C THR A 123 16.53 -5.15 23.13
N GLU A 124 16.05 -6.03 24.00
CA GLU A 124 15.05 -7.07 23.68
C GLU A 124 13.76 -6.44 23.15
N ASP A 125 13.23 -5.43 23.85
CA ASP A 125 12.05 -4.67 23.45
C ASP A 125 12.21 -4.06 22.05
N ALA A 126 13.40 -3.55 21.73
CA ALA A 126 13.69 -2.95 20.44
C ALA A 126 13.71 -3.98 19.31
N ILE A 127 14.31 -5.15 19.55
CA ILE A 127 14.34 -6.26 18.58
C ILE A 127 12.93 -6.79 18.34
N ASP A 128 12.13 -6.96 19.39
CA ASP A 128 10.76 -7.43 19.27
C ASP A 128 9.90 -6.48 18.44
N ILE A 129 9.99 -5.17 18.72
CA ILE A 129 9.26 -4.16 17.94
C ILE A 129 9.75 -4.14 16.49
N ALA A 130 11.05 -4.22 16.25
CA ALA A 130 11.61 -4.25 14.90
C ALA A 130 11.14 -5.49 14.13
N THR A 131 11.15 -6.66 14.77
CA THR A 131 10.68 -7.92 14.20
C THR A 131 9.20 -7.85 13.86
N LEU A 132 8.36 -7.42 14.81
CA LEU A 132 6.94 -7.25 14.59
C LEU A 132 6.64 -6.27 13.45
N PHE A 133 7.38 -5.15 13.37
CA PHE A 133 7.21 -4.17 12.32
C PHE A 133 7.60 -4.72 10.94
N VAL A 134 8.77 -5.36 10.83
CA VAL A 134 9.25 -5.95 9.58
C VAL A 134 8.28 -7.03 9.10
N GLU A 135 7.93 -8.00 9.94
CA GLU A 135 7.05 -9.10 9.55
C GLU A 135 5.62 -8.64 9.24
N ALA A 136 5.06 -7.68 9.99
CA ALA A 136 3.71 -7.19 9.74
C ALA A 136 3.59 -6.40 8.43
N THR A 137 4.67 -5.81 7.95
CA THR A 137 4.71 -5.00 6.73
C THR A 137 5.28 -5.76 5.52
N ASP A 138 5.94 -6.91 5.75
CA ASP A 138 6.50 -7.77 4.68
C ASP A 138 5.44 -8.24 3.68
N LYS A 139 4.20 -8.46 4.15
CA LYS A 139 3.07 -8.85 3.31
C LYS A 139 2.78 -7.88 2.16
N ILE A 140 3.10 -6.59 2.33
CA ILE A 140 2.88 -5.56 1.30
C ILE A 140 3.77 -5.84 0.08
N PHE A 141 4.97 -6.39 0.30
CA PHE A 141 5.83 -6.80 -0.79
C PHE A 141 5.31 -8.03 -1.52
N GLN A 142 4.48 -8.88 -0.89
CA GLN A 142 4.00 -10.12 -1.48
C GLN A 142 2.65 -9.97 -2.19
N GLU A 143 1.79 -9.08 -1.69
CA GLU A 143 0.37 -9.01 -2.08
C GLU A 143 -0.07 -7.56 -2.35
N TYR A 144 0.61 -6.85 -3.25
CA TYR A 144 0.16 -5.51 -3.66
C TYR A 144 -0.91 -5.63 -4.74
N MET A 145 -2.12 -5.15 -4.48
CA MET A 145 -3.19 -5.13 -5.48
C MET A 145 -2.91 -4.04 -6.52
N ASP A 146 -2.56 -4.42 -7.75
CA ASP A 146 -2.20 -3.49 -8.82
C ASP A 146 -3.29 -3.26 -9.85
N ALA A 147 -4.35 -4.07 -9.87
CA ALA A 147 -5.52 -3.74 -10.67
C ALA A 147 -6.81 -4.19 -10.00
N TRP A 148 -7.84 -3.34 -10.07
CA TRP A 148 -9.14 -3.63 -9.50
C TRP A 148 -10.25 -2.78 -10.12
N TRP A 149 -11.47 -3.22 -9.87
CA TRP A 149 -12.66 -2.43 -10.14
C TRP A 149 -13.29 -1.91 -8.86
N VAL A 150 -13.87 -0.72 -8.93
CA VAL A 150 -14.92 -0.25 -8.03
C VAL A 150 -16.22 -0.22 -8.82
N THR A 151 -17.20 -1.03 -8.45
CA THR A 151 -18.44 -1.21 -9.24
C THR A 151 -19.67 -1.36 -8.37
N LYS A 152 -20.86 -1.12 -8.96
CA LYS A 152 -22.13 -1.40 -8.31
C LYS A 152 -22.29 -2.91 -8.10
N LYS A 153 -22.76 -3.31 -6.92
CA LYS A 153 -23.09 -4.70 -6.66
C LYS A 153 -24.16 -5.20 -7.65
N GLY A 154 -23.87 -6.32 -8.31
CA GLY A 154 -24.78 -6.90 -9.31
C GLY A 154 -24.75 -6.19 -10.66
N CYS A 155 -23.79 -5.27 -10.89
CA CYS A 155 -23.53 -4.68 -12.21
C CYS A 155 -23.40 -5.77 -13.27
N ALA A 156 -23.97 -5.49 -14.45
CA ALA A 156 -23.87 -6.39 -15.58
C ALA A 156 -22.39 -6.54 -15.95
N LYS A 157 -21.96 -7.78 -16.10
CA LYS A 157 -20.60 -8.07 -16.52
C LYS A 157 -20.59 -8.24 -18.03
N ARG A 158 -19.66 -7.59 -18.75
CA ARG A 158 -19.64 -7.65 -20.23
C ARG A 158 -19.53 -9.09 -20.73
N SER A 159 -20.23 -9.38 -21.82
CA SER A 159 -20.26 -10.71 -22.44
C SER A 159 -18.99 -10.95 -23.28
N GLY A 160 -18.46 -12.19 -23.28
CA GLY A 160 -17.27 -12.59 -24.04
C GLY A 160 -16.01 -12.88 -23.21
N ALA A 161 -15.96 -12.42 -21.95
CA ALA A 161 -14.89 -12.79 -21.02
C ALA A 161 -15.14 -14.19 -20.44
N HIS A 162 -14.32 -15.17 -20.79
CA HIS A 162 -14.29 -16.45 -20.06
C HIS A 162 -13.91 -16.18 -18.60
N ARG A 163 -14.62 -16.80 -17.66
CA ARG A 163 -14.42 -16.60 -16.22
C ARG A 163 -14.32 -17.93 -15.54
N TYR A 164 -13.49 -17.99 -14.51
CA TYR A 164 -13.68 -18.96 -13.45
C TYR A 164 -13.63 -18.25 -12.10
N LYS A 165 -14.33 -18.85 -11.15
CA LYS A 165 -14.31 -18.41 -9.76
C LYS A 165 -13.42 -19.36 -8.98
N GLU A 166 -12.49 -18.80 -8.22
CA GLU A 166 -11.79 -19.51 -7.16
C GLU A 166 -12.13 -18.78 -5.85
N GLY A 167 -12.94 -19.43 -5.02
CA GLY A 167 -13.57 -18.80 -3.86
C GLY A 167 -14.50 -17.65 -4.25
N ASN A 168 -14.33 -16.49 -3.63
CA ASN A 168 -15.14 -15.29 -3.87
C ASN A 168 -14.64 -14.42 -5.04
N LYS A 169 -13.56 -14.83 -5.71
CA LYS A 169 -12.90 -14.03 -6.73
C LYS A 169 -13.47 -14.30 -8.11
N THR A 170 -13.52 -13.27 -8.95
CA THR A 170 -13.78 -13.43 -10.39
C THR A 170 -12.49 -13.20 -11.16
N PHE A 171 -11.86 -14.30 -11.61
CA PHE A 171 -10.74 -14.24 -12.54
C PHE A 171 -11.29 -14.16 -13.96
N ILE A 172 -10.81 -13.17 -14.73
CA ILE A 172 -11.17 -12.98 -16.13
C ILE A 172 -10.05 -13.59 -16.96
N LEU A 173 -10.36 -14.65 -17.71
CA LEU A 173 -9.39 -15.42 -18.51
C LEU A 173 -8.86 -14.66 -19.72
N ASN A 174 -9.40 -13.49 -20.05
CA ASN A 174 -8.77 -12.60 -21.03
C ASN A 174 -7.95 -11.54 -20.28
N ASN A 175 -6.74 -11.94 -19.86
CA ASN A 175 -5.70 -11.06 -19.31
C ASN A 175 -5.41 -9.83 -20.20
N GLY A 176 -5.87 -9.82 -21.46
CA GLY A 176 -5.66 -8.70 -22.38
C GLY A 176 -6.56 -7.48 -22.14
N LEU A 177 -7.74 -7.61 -21.49
CA LEU A 177 -8.69 -6.50 -21.32
C LEU A 177 -9.49 -6.52 -19.98
N PRO A 178 -8.85 -6.61 -18.80
CA PRO A 178 -9.52 -6.57 -17.48
C PRO A 178 -10.42 -5.33 -17.26
N GLN A 179 -10.10 -4.20 -17.89
CA GLN A 179 -10.89 -2.96 -17.94
C GLN A 179 -12.24 -3.09 -18.66
N THR A 180 -12.57 -4.26 -19.22
CA THR A 180 -13.87 -4.53 -19.85
C THR A 180 -14.76 -5.46 -19.00
N ALA A 181 -14.42 -5.70 -17.74
CA ALA A 181 -15.13 -6.65 -16.88
C ALA A 181 -16.61 -6.29 -16.63
N TYR A 182 -16.88 -5.02 -16.39
CA TYR A 182 -18.17 -4.50 -15.94
C TYR A 182 -18.71 -3.45 -16.91
N SER A 183 -20.03 -3.36 -17.02
CA SER A 183 -20.68 -2.30 -17.81
C SER A 183 -20.52 -0.94 -17.17
N ASP A 184 -20.54 -0.90 -15.84
CA ASP A 184 -20.49 0.31 -15.02
C ASP A 184 -19.48 0.14 -13.90
N GLY A 185 -18.54 1.07 -13.78
CA GLY A 185 -17.48 0.93 -12.78
C GLY A 185 -16.25 1.77 -13.09
N LEU A 186 -15.49 2.04 -12.04
CA LEU A 186 -14.17 2.64 -12.12
C LEU A 186 -13.16 1.49 -12.15
N TYR A 187 -12.42 1.36 -13.25
CA TYR A 187 -11.26 0.47 -13.31
C TYR A 187 -10.01 1.27 -12.95
N ILE A 188 -9.17 0.68 -12.11
CA ILE A 188 -7.90 1.27 -11.66
C ILE A 188 -6.80 0.26 -11.91
N GLN A 189 -5.68 0.72 -12.44
CA GLN A 189 -4.49 -0.10 -12.65
C GLN A 189 -3.23 0.69 -12.36
N TYR A 190 -2.31 0.09 -11.62
CA TYR A 190 -0.95 0.58 -11.43
C TYR A 190 -0.09 0.14 -12.61
N ASP A 191 0.60 1.10 -13.22
CA ASP A 191 1.60 0.85 -14.25
C ASP A 191 2.99 0.85 -13.61
N HIS A 192 3.68 -0.28 -13.75
CA HIS A 192 5.01 -0.52 -13.19
C HIS A 192 6.12 0.23 -13.91
N GLU A 193 5.92 0.56 -15.19
CA GLU A 193 6.94 1.24 -16.00
C GLU A 193 6.96 2.74 -15.69
N SER A 194 5.79 3.37 -15.58
CA SER A 194 5.63 4.77 -15.23
C SER A 194 5.62 5.03 -13.71
N GLY A 195 5.24 4.03 -12.91
CA GLY A 195 5.11 4.14 -11.47
C GLY A 195 3.89 4.93 -11.00
N ASP A 196 2.86 5.04 -11.85
CA ASP A 196 1.62 5.77 -11.59
C ASP A 196 0.38 4.89 -11.77
N TYR A 197 -0.79 5.45 -11.45
CA TYR A 197 -2.08 4.78 -11.66
C TYR A 197 -2.79 5.35 -12.87
N GLY A 198 -3.30 4.47 -13.72
CA GLY A 198 -4.35 4.78 -14.67
C GLY A 198 -5.74 4.53 -14.07
N VAL A 199 -6.70 5.38 -14.44
CA VAL A 199 -8.11 5.24 -14.06
C VAL A 199 -9.03 5.41 -15.27
N TRP A 200 -10.01 4.50 -15.39
CA TRP A 200 -10.98 4.47 -16.48
C TRP A 200 -12.39 4.36 -15.92
N GLY A 201 -13.26 5.30 -16.31
CA GLY A 201 -14.68 5.27 -15.94
C GLY A 201 -15.52 4.64 -17.04
N TYR A 202 -16.39 3.72 -16.67
CA TYR A 202 -17.33 3.08 -17.58
C TYR A 202 -18.78 3.29 -17.12
N LEU A 203 -19.66 3.56 -18.08
CA LEU A 203 -21.12 3.61 -17.90
C LEU A 203 -21.79 2.94 -19.11
N GLU A 204 -22.73 2.03 -18.88
CA GLU A 204 -23.48 1.34 -19.95
C GLU A 204 -22.58 0.78 -21.07
N ASP A 205 -21.47 0.14 -20.70
CA ASP A 205 -20.47 -0.42 -21.61
C ASP A 205 -19.59 0.58 -22.39
N GLN A 206 -19.78 1.88 -22.18
CA GLN A 206 -18.98 2.94 -22.80
C GLN A 206 -17.93 3.47 -21.82
N GLU A 207 -16.72 3.68 -22.33
CA GLU A 207 -15.72 4.47 -21.61
C GLU A 207 -16.14 5.94 -21.65
N VAL A 208 -16.27 6.56 -20.47
CA VAL A 208 -16.74 7.94 -20.35
C VAL A 208 -15.63 8.91 -19.94
N PHE A 209 -14.51 8.39 -19.42
CA PHE A 209 -13.25 9.09 -19.24
C PHE A 209 -12.08 8.12 -19.00
N GLU A 210 -10.87 8.63 -19.25
CA GLU A 210 -9.57 8.03 -18.95
C GLU A 210 -8.66 9.12 -18.38
N ALA A 211 -7.87 8.79 -17.37
CA ALA A 211 -6.91 9.71 -16.77
C ALA A 211 -5.75 8.97 -16.08
N GLU A 212 -4.62 9.65 -15.98
CA GLU A 212 -3.49 9.24 -15.14
C GLU A 212 -3.59 9.93 -13.78
N VAL A 213 -3.01 9.32 -12.75
CA VAL A 213 -2.98 9.87 -11.40
C VAL A 213 -1.56 10.25 -11.06
N ARG A 214 -1.33 11.55 -10.85
CA ARG A 214 -0.03 12.08 -10.46
C ARG A 214 0.47 11.43 -9.18
N CYS A 215 1.64 10.82 -9.24
CA CYS A 215 2.36 10.26 -8.11
C CYS A 215 2.48 11.26 -6.94
N GLY A 216 2.24 10.80 -5.71
CA GLY A 216 2.26 11.60 -4.48
C GLY A 216 1.07 12.56 -4.32
N SER A 217 0.12 12.57 -5.25
CA SER A 217 -1.11 13.36 -5.09
C SER A 217 -2.03 12.77 -4.03
N SER A 218 -2.99 13.57 -3.55
CA SER A 218 -3.97 13.06 -2.57
C SER A 218 -4.80 11.89 -3.09
N LEU A 219 -5.05 11.81 -4.41
CA LEU A 219 -5.75 10.67 -5.01
C LEU A 219 -4.83 9.44 -5.05
N ASP A 220 -3.56 9.61 -5.43
CA ASP A 220 -2.56 8.53 -5.42
C ASP A 220 -2.45 7.87 -4.04
N ILE A 221 -2.39 8.66 -2.96
CA ILE A 221 -2.38 8.15 -1.59
C ILE A 221 -3.61 7.27 -1.27
N GLU A 222 -4.82 7.66 -1.73
CA GLU A 222 -6.02 6.84 -1.53
C GLU A 222 -6.00 5.56 -2.38
N LEU A 223 -5.42 5.59 -3.58
CA LEU A 223 -5.23 4.40 -4.41
C LEU A 223 -4.23 3.44 -3.78
N ILE A 224 -3.06 3.92 -3.34
CA ILE A 224 -2.08 3.12 -2.59
C ILE A 224 -2.72 2.49 -1.36
N LYS A 225 -3.49 3.28 -0.59
CA LYS A 225 -4.23 2.77 0.57
C LYS A 225 -5.19 1.64 0.20
N CYS A 226 -5.90 1.74 -0.91
CA CYS A 226 -6.73 0.65 -1.42
C CYS A 226 -5.89 -0.59 -1.75
N SER A 227 -4.75 -0.41 -2.41
CA SER A 227 -3.84 -1.47 -2.84
C SER A 227 -3.22 -2.25 -1.68
N VAL A 228 -2.77 -1.56 -0.64
CA VAL A 228 -2.09 -2.16 0.53
C VAL A 228 -3.05 -2.71 1.58
N LEU A 229 -4.27 -2.16 1.66
CA LEU A 229 -5.27 -2.58 2.65
C LEU A 229 -6.21 -3.68 2.17
N THR A 230 -6.11 -4.10 0.90
CA THR A 230 -6.93 -5.18 0.35
C THR A 230 -6.13 -6.50 0.40
N PRO A 231 -6.39 -7.40 1.37
CA PRO A 231 -5.73 -8.70 1.40
C PRO A 231 -6.07 -9.53 0.16
N TYR A 232 -5.15 -10.41 -0.25
CA TYR A 232 -5.44 -11.35 -1.33
C TYR A 232 -6.71 -12.17 -1.05
N ASN A 233 -6.99 -12.53 0.19
CA ASN A 233 -8.12 -13.36 0.60
C ASN A 233 -9.30 -12.59 1.24
N ALA A 234 -9.44 -11.30 0.94
CA ALA A 234 -10.52 -10.47 1.47
C ALA A 234 -11.92 -11.08 1.23
N SER A 235 -12.77 -11.06 2.25
CA SER A 235 -14.18 -11.44 2.13
C SER A 235 -14.99 -10.35 1.43
N ASP A 236 -16.15 -10.71 0.87
CA ASP A 236 -17.08 -9.76 0.25
C ASP A 236 -17.48 -8.62 1.20
N SER A 237 -17.56 -8.91 2.49
CA SER A 237 -17.90 -7.93 3.52
C SER A 237 -16.78 -6.91 3.76
N GLU A 238 -15.52 -7.33 3.65
CA GLU A 238 -14.34 -6.47 3.75
C GLU A 238 -14.19 -5.64 2.49
N LEU A 239 -14.31 -6.26 1.31
CA LEU A 239 -14.28 -5.56 0.02
C LEU A 239 -15.38 -4.50 -0.09
N LYS A 240 -16.58 -4.77 0.43
CA LYS A 240 -17.65 -3.78 0.51
C LYS A 240 -17.26 -2.60 1.42
N LYS A 241 -16.77 -2.86 2.64
CA LYS A 241 -16.37 -1.80 3.58
C LYS A 241 -15.25 -0.93 3.01
N LEU A 242 -14.27 -1.55 2.34
CA LEU A 242 -13.20 -0.84 1.65
C LEU A 242 -13.74 0.01 0.50
N ALA A 243 -14.66 -0.53 -0.31
CA ALA A 243 -15.29 0.21 -1.40
C ALA A 243 -16.11 1.41 -0.90
N ASP A 244 -16.97 1.20 0.12
CA ASP A 244 -17.77 2.26 0.72
C ASP A 244 -16.86 3.37 1.26
N LYS A 245 -15.75 3.01 1.93
CA LYS A 245 -14.77 3.98 2.43
C LYS A 245 -14.09 4.73 1.27
N PHE A 246 -13.59 4.01 0.27
CA PHE A 246 -12.92 4.57 -0.89
C PHE A 246 -13.81 5.60 -1.60
N VAL A 247 -15.05 5.23 -1.93
CA VAL A 247 -15.99 6.11 -2.64
C VAL A 247 -16.31 7.39 -1.85
N ASN A 248 -16.31 7.32 -0.51
CA ASN A 248 -16.49 8.51 0.34
C ASN A 248 -15.23 9.36 0.46
N ASP A 249 -14.04 8.73 0.45
CA ASP A 249 -12.77 9.42 0.68
C ASP A 249 -12.25 10.15 -0.58
N ILE A 250 -12.67 9.80 -1.80
CA ILE A 250 -12.07 10.33 -3.06
C ILE A 250 -12.62 11.68 -3.57
N ASP A 251 -13.64 12.26 -2.93
CA ASP A 251 -14.40 13.40 -3.47
C ASP A 251 -13.60 14.68 -3.71
N ASP A 252 -12.71 14.99 -2.78
CA ASP A 252 -11.91 16.20 -2.75
C ASP A 252 -10.45 15.92 -3.16
N LYS A 253 -10.17 14.67 -3.54
CA LYS A 253 -8.81 14.24 -3.86
C LYS A 253 -8.42 14.72 -5.25
N GLN A 254 -7.35 15.48 -5.27
CA GLN A 254 -6.70 15.98 -6.46
C GLN A 254 -5.62 15.01 -6.92
N GLY A 255 -5.28 15.05 -8.21
CA GLY A 255 -4.21 14.25 -8.78
C GLY A 255 -4.41 13.83 -10.22
N LEU A 256 -5.61 13.98 -10.78
CA LEU A 256 -5.89 13.54 -12.14
C LEU A 256 -5.21 14.42 -13.18
N LEU A 257 -4.56 13.73 -14.12
CA LEU A 257 -3.92 14.28 -15.30
C LEU A 257 -4.69 13.76 -16.53
N PRO A 258 -4.94 14.61 -17.55
CA PRO A 258 -5.50 14.14 -18.81
C PRO A 258 -4.62 13.07 -19.45
N ALA A 259 -5.23 12.03 -20.04
CA ALA A 259 -4.50 10.97 -20.72
C ALA A 259 -3.47 11.53 -21.73
N GLY A 260 -2.22 11.04 -21.67
CA GLY A 260 -1.14 11.46 -22.56
C GLY A 260 -0.37 12.72 -22.13
N THR A 261 -0.56 13.19 -20.89
CA THR A 261 0.32 14.20 -20.28
C THR A 261 1.46 13.53 -19.54
N SER A 262 2.44 12.99 -20.27
CA SER A 262 3.65 12.40 -19.68
C SER A 262 4.29 13.36 -18.68
N ASN A 263 4.64 12.87 -17.48
CA ASN A 263 5.45 13.58 -16.49
C ASN A 263 6.80 13.98 -17.12
N GLN A 264 6.88 15.15 -17.73
CA GLN A 264 8.13 15.86 -17.96
C GLN A 264 8.37 16.74 -16.74
N GLU A 265 9.11 16.19 -15.76
CA GLU A 265 9.97 16.94 -14.84
C GLU A 265 11.02 16.03 -14.21
#